data_AF-A0A929V400-F1
#
_entry.id   AF-A0A929V400-F1
#
_cell.length_a   1.000
_cell.length_b   1.000
_cell.length_c   1.000
_cell.angle_alpha   90.00
_cell.angle_beta   90.00
_cell.angle_gamma   90.00
#
_symmetry.space_group_name_H-M   'P 1'
#
loop_
_entity.id
_entity.type
_entity.pdbx_description
1 polymer ?
#
loop_
_entity_poly.entity_id
_entity_poly.type
_entity_poly.pdbx_seq_one_letter_code
_entity_poly.pdbx_strand_id
1 'polypeptide(L)' 'MKKIDFLDRMYQEYNQLDDRIIKLEKALKTKPLDRREKELLINQKEHMKAYREVLNQRINYTKQKYSDL' A
#
# COMPACT_ATOMS: atom_id res chain seq x y z
N MET A 1 -19.98 -12.34 7.58
CA MET A 1 -18.62 -12.07 7.06
C MET A 1 -17.66 -13.03 7.76
N LYS A 2 -17.11 -14.05 7.07
CA LYS A 2 -16.22 -15.03 7.73
C LYS A 2 -14.87 -14.35 8.03
N LYS A 3 -14.21 -14.67 9.15
CA LYS A 3 -12.93 -14.05 9.58
C LYS A 3 -11.86 -14.02 8.46
N ILE A 4 -11.80 -15.07 7.65
CA ILE A 4 -10.87 -15.23 6.51
C ILE A 4 -11.07 -14.11 5.47
N ASP A 5 -12.32 -13.73 5.17
CA ASP A 5 -12.68 -12.72 4.17
C ASP A 5 -12.22 -11.29 4.55
N PHE A 6 -12.04 -10.99 5.84
CA PHE A 6 -11.53 -9.68 6.25
C PHE A 6 -10.01 -9.58 6.05
N LEU A 7 -9.26 -10.57 6.53
CA LEU A 7 -7.80 -10.60 6.41
C LEU A 7 -7.37 -10.70 4.93
N ASP A 8 -8.07 -11.51 4.13
CA ASP A 8 -7.81 -11.65 2.70
C ASP A 8 -8.00 -10.33 1.96
N ARG A 9 -9.06 -9.57 2.26
CA ARG A 9 -9.27 -8.25 1.65
C ARG A 9 -8.18 -7.25 2.01
N MET A 10 -7.69 -7.26 3.25
CA MET A 10 -6.56 -6.40 3.65
C MET A 10 -5.27 -6.78 2.91
N TYR A 11 -5.04 -8.08 2.70
CA TYR A 11 -3.91 -8.55 1.90
C TYR A 11 -4.01 -8.14 0.43
N GLN A 12 -5.20 -8.28 -0.15
CA GLN A 12 -5.45 -7.81 -1.52
C GLN A 12 -5.20 -6.30 -1.64
N GLU A 13 -5.72 -5.51 -0.69
CA GLU A 13 -5.49 -4.07 -0.65
C GLU A 13 -4.00 -3.74 -0.53
N TYR A 14 -3.26 -4.44 0.35
CA TYR A 14 -1.82 -4.27 0.52
C TYR A 14 -1.07 -4.53 -0.79
N ASN A 15 -1.35 -5.65 -1.46
CA ASN A 15 -0.68 -6.02 -2.71
C ASN A 15 -1.00 -5.04 -3.84
N GLN A 16 -2.27 -4.61 -3.96
CA GLN A 16 -2.65 -3.59 -4.94
C GLN A 16 -1.96 -2.25 -4.69
N LEU A 17 -1.77 -1.88 -3.43
CA LEU A 17 -1.06 -0.67 -3.06
C LEU A 17 0.43 -0.76 -3.41
N ASP A 18 1.04 -1.92 -3.16
CA ASP A 18 2.44 -2.19 -3.49
C ASP A 18 2.69 -2.12 -5.00
N ASP A 19 1.84 -2.75 -5.80
CA ASP A 19 1.88 -2.67 -7.27
C ASP A 19 1.82 -1.22 -7.78
N ARG A 20 0.97 -0.39 -7.16
CA ARG A 20 0.84 1.02 -7.53
C ARG A 20 2.09 1.81 -7.13
N ILE A 21 2.69 1.54 -5.96
CA ILE A 21 3.95 2.16 -5.53
C ILE A 21 5.07 1.83 -6.52
N ILE A 22 5.21 0.56 -6.92
CA ILE A 22 6.22 0.11 -7.90
C ILE A 22 6.02 0.83 -9.24
N LYS A 23 4.78 0.97 -9.71
CA LYS A 23 4.46 1.70 -10.95
C LYS A 23 4.84 3.18 -10.86
N LEU A 24 4.60 3.83 -9.72
CA LEU A 24 5.01 5.22 -9.49
C LEU A 24 6.53 5.36 -9.46
N GLU A 25 7.25 4.45 -8.79
CA GLU A 25 8.71 4.44 -8.78
C GLU A 25 9.31 4.26 -10.18
N LYS A 26 8.72 3.37 -10.99
CA LYS A 26 9.11 3.22 -12.40
C LYS A 26 8.84 4.51 -13.19
N ALA A 27 7.65 5.10 -13.04
CA ALA A 27 7.29 6.34 -13.74
C ALA A 27 8.26 7.48 -13.42
N LEU A 28 8.62 7.66 -12.14
CA LEU A 28 9.59 8.67 -11.69
C LEU A 28 10.99 8.47 -12.30
N LYS A 29 11.37 7.23 -12.61
CA LYS A 29 12.68 6.91 -13.20
C LYS A 29 12.69 7.01 -14.73
N THR A 30 11.59 6.67 -15.39
CA THR A 30 11.60 6.42 -16.85
C THR A 30 10.83 7.45 -17.67
N LYS A 31 9.92 8.23 -17.06
CA LYS A 31 9.10 9.20 -17.81
C LYS A 31 9.75 10.59 -17.84
N PRO A 32 9.66 11.32 -18.96
CA PRO A 32 10.09 12.71 -19.04
C PRO A 32 9.05 13.61 -18.35
N LEU A 33 9.14 13.72 -17.03
CA LEU A 33 8.22 14.49 -16.20
C LEU A 33 8.77 15.89 -15.92
N ASP A 34 7.89 16.89 -15.93
CA ASP A 34 8.23 18.22 -15.43
C ASP A 34 8.39 18.23 -13.89
N ARG A 35 8.83 19.38 -13.36
CA ARG A 35 9.06 19.53 -11.92
C ARG A 35 7.80 19.29 -11.09
N ARG A 36 6.66 19.85 -11.52
CA ARG A 36 5.40 19.76 -10.77
C ARG A 36 4.84 18.35 -10.80
N GLU A 37 4.91 17.68 -11.94
CA GLU A 37 4.53 16.28 -12.09
C GLU A 37 5.36 15.37 -11.18
N LYS A 38 6.69 15.57 -11.12
CA LYS A 38 7.56 14.82 -10.21
C LYS A 38 7.18 15.03 -8.75
N GLU A 39 6.97 16.27 -8.32
CA GLU A 39 6.57 16.60 -6.94
C GLU A 39 5.26 15.91 -6.56
N LEU A 40 4.25 15.95 -7.45
CA LEU A 40 2.97 15.30 -7.20
C LEU A 40 3.09 13.77 -7.10
N LEU A 41 3.85 13.13 -7.99
CA LEU A 41 4.06 11.69 -7.97
C LEU A 41 4.89 11.23 -6.76
N ILE A 42 5.88 12.03 -6.34
CA ILE A 42 6.63 11.78 -5.10
C ILE A 42 5.69 11.85 -3.90
N ASN A 43 4.91 12.93 -3.77
CA ASN A 43 3.96 13.08 -2.67
C ASN A 43 2.94 11.93 -2.63
N GLN A 44 2.35 11.58 -3.78
CA GLN A 44 1.43 10.46 -3.89
C GLN A 44 2.09 9.15 -3.41
N LYS A 45 3.31 8.87 -3.87
CA LYS A 45 4.06 7.67 -3.49
C LYS A 45 4.34 7.63 -1.98
N GLU A 46 4.74 8.74 -1.38
CA GLU A 46 5.03 8.80 0.07
C GLU A 46 3.77 8.58 0.92
N HIS A 47 2.64 9.19 0.54
CA HIS A 47 1.36 8.92 1.21
C HIS A 47 0.93 7.45 1.09
N MET A 48 1.15 6.83 -0.08
CA MET A 48 0.87 5.42 -0.27
C MET A 48 1.79 4.52 0.57
N LYS A 49 3.08 4.85 0.72
CA LYS A 49 4.00 4.11 1.60
C LYS A 49 3.57 4.20 3.06
N ALA A 50 3.20 5.39 3.52
CA ALA A 50 2.67 5.59 4.87
C ALA A 50 1.38 4.77 5.09
N TYR A 51 0.46 4.78 4.13
CA TYR A 51 -0.76 3.98 4.22
C TYR A 51 -0.47 2.47 4.23
N ARG A 52 0.49 2.00 3.40
CA ARG A 52 0.93 0.60 3.37
C ARG A 52 1.44 0.13 4.72
N GLU A 53 2.19 0.98 5.42
CA GLU A 53 2.70 0.69 6.76
C GLU A 53 1.57 0.53 7.78
N VAL A 54 0.62 1.47 7.80
CA VAL A 54 -0.58 1.37 8.66
C VAL A 54 -1.38 0.12 8.35
N LEU A 55 -1.54 -0.21 7.06
CA LEU A 55 -2.26 -1.41 6.65
C LEU A 55 -1.54 -2.69 7.12
N ASN A 56 -0.21 -2.75 7.03
CA ASN A 56 0.58 -3.87 7.56
C ASN A 56 0.42 -4.01 9.09
N GLN A 57 0.44 -2.91 9.84
CA GLN A 57 0.17 -2.93 11.28
C GLN A 57 -1.22 -3.48 11.59
N ARG A 58 -2.24 -3.05 10.84
CA ARG A 58 -3.61 -3.57 10.98
C ARG A 58 -3.69 -5.06 10.65
N ILE A 59 -3.00 -5.53 9.60
CA ILE A 59 -2.93 -6.96 9.22
C ILE A 59 -2.32 -7.76 10.38
N ASN A 60 -1.20 -7.30 10.94
CA ASN A 60 -0.52 -7.99 12.04
C ASN A 60 -1.38 -8.04 13.31
N TYR A 61 -2.01 -6.93 13.68
CA TYR A 61 -2.95 -6.91 14.81
C TYR A 61 -4.13 -7.87 14.59
N THR A 62 -4.68 -7.88 13.37
CA THR A 62 -5.79 -8.77 13.00
C THR A 62 -5.38 -10.24 13.11
N LYS A 63 -4.18 -10.59 12.65
CA LYS A 63 -3.63 -11.94 12.83
C LYS A 63 -3.52 -12.32 14.29
N GLN A 64 -2.93 -11.47 15.13
CA GLN A 64 -2.78 -11.73 16.57
C GLN A 64 -4.14 -11.97 17.24
N LYS A 65 -5.09 -11.05 17.01
CA LYS A 65 -6.44 -11.14 17.57
C LYS A 65 -7.17 -12.43 17.20
N TYR A 66 -6.87 -13.01 16.03
CA TYR A 66 -7.52 -14.22 15.54
C TYR A 66 -6.67 -15.49 15.64
N SER A 67 -5.37 -15.40 15.95
CA SER A 67 -4.53 -16.53 16.34
C SER A 67 -4.75 -16.92 17.79
N ASP A 68 -5.14 -15.96 18.62
CA ASP A 68 -5.38 -16.14 20.06
C ASP A 68 -6.82 -16.63 20.36
N LEU A 69 -7.51 -17.17 19.35
CA LEU A 69 -8.90 -17.66 19.36
C LEU A 69 -8.94 -19.11 18.87
#